data_AF-E5RY16-F1
#
_entry.id   AF-E5RY16-F1
#
_cell.length_a   1.000
_cell.length_b   1.000
_cell.length_c   1.000
_cell.angle_alpha   90.00
_cell.angle_beta   90.00
_cell.angle_gamma   90.00
#
_symmetry.space_group_name_H-M   'P 1'
#
loop_
_entity.id
_entity.type
_entity.pdbx_description
1 polymer ?
#
loop_
_entity_poly.entity_id
_entity_poly.type
_entity_poly.pdbx_seq_one_letter_code
_entity_poly.pdbx_strand_id
1 'polypeptide(L)'
;MTNKAPGATRLIEGLFREPGQMEALQSDPETVYDKYNLTEEEKAALRDGSFTALGNIGVHPVLRMHYQMVLNPDMANHVTIRDFLLRLEKEKRNG
;
A
#
# COMPACT_ATOMS: atom_id res chain seq x y z
N MET A 1 -8.32 -23.33 -0.73
CA MET A 1 -9.30 -22.25 -0.51
C MET A 1 -8.53 -21.07 0.05
N THR A 2 -8.30 -20.01 -0.73
CA THR A 2 -7.62 -18.81 -0.22
C THR A 2 -8.58 -18.16 0.77
N ASN A 3 -8.30 -18.24 2.08
CA ASN A 3 -8.98 -17.40 3.05
C ASN A 3 -8.77 -15.97 2.57
N LYS A 4 -9.85 -15.33 2.10
CA LYS A 4 -9.79 -13.94 1.67
C LYS A 4 -9.69 -13.11 2.94
N ALA A 5 -8.77 -12.16 2.98
CA ALA A 5 -8.69 -11.11 3.99
C ALA A 5 -9.48 -9.87 3.55
N PRO A 6 -10.83 -9.84 3.73
CA PRO A 6 -11.65 -8.73 3.28
C PRO A 6 -11.35 -7.44 4.05
N GLY A 7 -10.93 -7.54 5.32
CA GLY A 7 -10.59 -6.37 6.14
C GLY A 7 -9.30 -5.73 5.65
N ALA A 8 -8.24 -6.52 5.51
CA ALA A 8 -6.95 -6.02 5.04
C ALA A 8 -7.05 -5.45 3.61
N THR A 9 -7.83 -6.10 2.74
CA THR A 9 -8.10 -5.63 1.37
C THR A 9 -8.75 -4.23 1.38
N ARG A 10 -9.82 -4.06 2.17
CA ARG A 10 -10.52 -2.77 2.28
C ARG A 10 -9.66 -1.67 2.87
N LEU A 11 -8.81 -1.99 3.84
CA LEU A 11 -7.87 -1.03 4.41
C LEU A 11 -6.93 -0.52 3.32
N ILE A 12 -6.29 -1.42 2.57
CA ILE A 12 -5.31 -1.06 1.54
C ILE A 12 -5.97 -0.24 0.43
N GLU A 13 -7.18 -0.60 0.01
CA GLU A 13 -7.96 0.20 -0.95
C GLU A 13 -8.33 1.59 -0.39
N GLY A 14 -8.67 1.66 0.90
CA GLY A 14 -8.96 2.90 1.62
C GLY A 14 -7.80 3.88 1.64
N LEU A 15 -6.55 3.40 1.71
CA LEU A 15 -5.35 4.26 1.71
C LEU A 15 -5.27 5.18 0.49
N PHE A 16 -5.77 4.74 -0.66
CA PHE A 16 -5.75 5.52 -1.91
C PHE A 16 -7.03 6.32 -2.16
N ARG A 17 -8.12 5.99 -1.45
CA ARG A 17 -9.42 6.64 -1.60
C ARG A 17 -9.64 7.75 -0.58
N GLU A 18 -9.17 7.58 0.65
CA GLU A 18 -9.41 8.50 1.77
C GLU A 18 -8.19 9.42 1.98
N PRO A 19 -8.34 10.75 1.79
CA PRO A 19 -7.29 11.71 2.12
C PRO A 19 -6.86 11.59 3.58
N GLY A 20 -5.55 11.63 3.84
CA GLY A 20 -4.98 11.56 5.20
C GLY A 20 -4.90 10.15 5.80
N GLN A 21 -5.46 9.12 5.14
CA GLN A 21 -5.41 7.77 5.71
C GLN A 21 -4.01 7.14 5.66
N MET A 22 -3.19 7.51 4.67
CA MET A 22 -1.77 7.13 4.65
C MET A 22 -1.00 7.73 5.83
N GLU A 23 -1.24 9.01 6.14
CA GLU A 23 -0.60 9.72 7.26
C GLU A 23 -1.06 9.14 8.61
N ALA A 24 -2.36 8.80 8.70
CA ALA A 24 -2.91 8.10 9.86
C ALA A 24 -2.28 6.72 10.05
N LEU A 25 -2.09 5.95 8.97
CA LEU A 25 -1.42 4.64 9.05
C LEU A 25 0.03 4.77 9.52
N GLN A 26 0.74 5.82 9.08
CA GLN A 26 2.12 6.06 9.48
C GLN A 26 2.26 6.56 10.94
N SER A 27 1.27 7.30 11.42
CA SER A 27 1.31 7.90 12.77
C SER A 27 0.75 6.98 13.85
N ASP A 28 -0.37 6.31 13.56
CA ASP A 28 -1.05 5.42 14.49
C ASP A 28 -1.74 4.26 13.74
N PRO A 29 -0.97 3.24 13.34
CA PRO A 29 -1.50 2.13 12.56
C PRO A 29 -2.56 1.32 13.32
N GLU A 30 -2.51 1.23 14.65
CA GLU A 30 -3.46 0.44 15.44
C GLU A 30 -4.86 1.02 15.41
N THR A 31 -4.99 2.34 15.56
CA THR A 31 -6.29 3.02 15.42
C THR A 31 -6.87 2.84 14.02
N VAL A 32 -6.03 2.81 12.97
CA VAL A 32 -6.48 2.53 11.61
C VAL A 32 -6.93 1.06 11.50
N TYR A 33 -6.21 0.11 12.09
CA TYR A 33 -6.56 -1.30 12.08
C TYR A 33 -7.92 -1.58 12.72
N ASP A 34 -8.22 -0.91 13.83
CA ASP A 34 -9.50 -1.08 14.55
C ASP A 34 -10.70 -0.59 13.73
N LYS A 35 -10.54 0.40 12.85
CA LYS A 35 -11.60 0.88 11.95
C LYS A 35 -12.07 -0.18 10.95
N TYR A 36 -11.20 -1.14 10.60
CA TYR A 36 -11.47 -2.13 9.55
C TYR A 36 -11.91 -3.50 10.04
N ASN A 37 -12.16 -3.67 11.36
CA ASN A 37 -12.53 -4.96 11.97
C ASN A 37 -11.58 -6.10 11.56
N LEU A 38 -10.27 -5.82 11.57
CA LEU A 38 -9.25 -6.78 11.18
C LEU A 38 -9.15 -7.92 12.20
N THR A 39 -8.93 -9.14 11.71
CA THR A 39 -8.52 -10.25 12.59
C THR A 39 -7.10 -10.04 13.09
N GLU A 40 -6.73 -10.70 14.19
CA GLU A 40 -5.35 -10.63 14.70
C GLU A 40 -4.31 -11.11 13.67
N GLU A 41 -4.69 -12.06 12.82
CA GLU A 41 -3.87 -12.56 11.72
C GLU A 41 -3.67 -11.50 10.62
N GLU A 42 -4.73 -10.77 10.28
CA GLU A 42 -4.66 -9.65 9.33
C GLU A 42 -3.82 -8.50 9.89
N LYS A 43 -4.01 -8.15 11.17
CA LYS A 43 -3.20 -7.15 11.87
C LYS A 43 -1.73 -7.54 11.88
N ALA A 44 -1.41 -8.79 12.23
CA ALA A 44 -0.03 -9.29 12.24
C ALA A 44 0.61 -9.21 10.85
N ALA A 45 -0.12 -9.58 9.79
CA ALA A 45 0.38 -9.50 8.42
C ALA A 45 0.57 -8.05 7.93
N LEU A 46 -0.31 -7.12 8.32
CA LEU A 46 -0.18 -5.69 8.00
C LEU A 46 0.98 -5.05 8.76
N ARG A 47 1.18 -5.40 10.04
CA ARG A 47 2.36 -4.97 10.83
C ARG A 47 3.68 -5.46 10.24
N ASP A 48 3.72 -6.71 9.78
CA ASP A 48 4.89 -7.26 9.09
C ASP A 48 5.14 -6.56 7.75
N GLY A 49 4.07 -6.29 6.99
CA GLY A 49 4.12 -5.49 5.76
C GLY A 49 4.86 -6.17 4.60
N SER A 50 5.38 -7.38 4.76
CA SER A 50 6.04 -8.10 3.68
C SER A 50 5.05 -8.63 2.66
N PHE A 51 5.51 -8.72 1.41
CA PHE A 51 4.73 -9.29 0.32
C PHE A 51 4.26 -10.73 0.62
N THR A 52 5.08 -11.50 1.34
CA THR A 52 4.77 -12.87 1.75
C THR A 52 3.70 -12.90 2.83
N ALA A 53 3.79 -12.07 3.87
CA ALA A 53 2.80 -12.05 4.96
C ALA A 53 1.41 -11.66 4.46
N LEU A 54 1.31 -10.61 3.64
CA LEU A 54 0.05 -10.23 2.98
C LEU A 54 -0.47 -11.32 2.03
N GLY A 55 0.45 -12.10 1.45
CA GLY A 55 0.06 -13.23 0.60
C GLY A 55 -0.52 -14.41 1.34
N ASN A 56 -0.02 -14.68 2.54
CA ASN A 56 -0.50 -15.77 3.40
C ASN A 56 -1.94 -15.53 3.87
N ILE A 57 -2.34 -14.27 4.05
CA ILE A 57 -3.73 -13.88 4.38
C ILE A 57 -4.60 -13.67 3.12
N GLY A 58 -4.08 -13.93 1.92
CA GLY A 58 -4.88 -13.91 0.68
C GLY A 58 -5.15 -12.52 0.09
N VAL A 59 -4.37 -11.48 0.44
CA VAL A 59 -4.46 -10.16 -0.22
C VAL A 59 -4.05 -10.27 -1.69
N HIS A 60 -4.66 -9.52 -2.60
CA HIS A 60 -4.32 -9.55 -4.03
C HIS A 60 -2.91 -8.98 -4.30
N PRO A 61 -2.07 -9.60 -5.18
CA PRO A 61 -0.69 -9.15 -5.44
C PRO A 61 -0.53 -7.66 -5.75
N VAL A 62 -1.46 -7.07 -6.51
CA VAL A 62 -1.46 -5.63 -6.82
C VAL A 62 -1.58 -4.80 -5.54
N LEU A 63 -2.50 -5.16 -4.63
CA LEU A 63 -2.68 -4.45 -3.37
C LEU A 63 -1.46 -4.62 -2.45
N ARG A 64 -0.78 -5.76 -2.49
CA ARG A 64 0.48 -5.96 -1.75
C ARG A 64 1.56 -4.97 -2.18
N MET A 65 1.73 -4.77 -3.49
CA MET A 65 2.67 -3.77 -4.01
C MET A 65 2.32 -2.36 -3.56
N HIS A 66 1.04 -2.00 -3.65
CA HIS A 66 0.55 -0.69 -3.21
C HIS A 66 0.83 -0.45 -1.74
N TYR A 67 0.60 -1.45 -0.88
CA TYR A 67 0.89 -1.35 0.54
C TYR A 67 2.39 -1.20 0.83
N GLN A 68 3.26 -1.93 0.11
CA GLN A 68 4.71 -1.77 0.23
C GLN A 68 5.18 -0.37 -0.17
N MET A 69 4.59 0.25 -1.19
CA MET A 69 4.91 1.63 -1.58
C MET A 69 4.53 2.65 -0.50
N VAL A 70 3.48 2.39 0.27
CA VAL A 70 3.05 3.25 1.39
C VAL A 70 3.99 3.11 2.60
N LEU A 71 4.44 1.89 2.90
CA LEU A 71 5.37 1.62 4.01
C LEU A 71 6.81 2.02 3.72
N ASN A 72 7.23 2.00 2.45
CA ASN A 72 8.58 2.32 2.01
C ASN A 72 8.56 3.43 0.95
N PRO A 73 8.57 4.71 1.37
CA PRO A 73 8.56 5.86 0.45
C PRO A 73 9.73 5.85 -0.54
N ASP A 74 10.89 5.32 -0.14
CA ASP A 74 12.05 5.19 -1.02
C ASP A 74 11.81 4.17 -2.14
N MET A 75 11.05 3.11 -1.88
CA MET A 75 10.65 2.15 -2.91
C MET A 75 9.64 2.78 -3.88
N ALA A 76 8.76 3.67 -3.39
CA ALA A 76 7.89 4.46 -4.26
C ALA A 76 8.70 5.36 -5.21
N ASN A 77 9.79 5.99 -4.72
CA ASN A 77 10.67 6.82 -5.55
C ASN A 77 11.30 6.05 -6.72
N HIS A 78 11.72 4.80 -6.51
CA HIS A 78 12.27 3.94 -7.57
C HIS A 78 11.23 3.43 -8.58
N VAL A 79 9.94 3.46 -8.25
CA VAL A 79 8.83 3.03 -9.11
C VAL A 79 8.09 4.24 -9.74
N THR A 80 8.52 5.47 -9.46
CA THR A 80 7.86 6.65 -10.03
C THR A 80 8.24 6.93 -11.49
N ILE A 81 7.22 7.25 -12.29
CA ILE A 81 7.34 7.72 -13.68
C ILE A 81 7.89 9.17 -13.73
N ARG A 82 8.18 9.80 -12.58
CA ARG A 82 8.60 11.22 -12.52
C ARG A 82 9.83 11.50 -13.37
N ASP A 83 10.84 10.63 -13.29
CA ASP A 83 12.06 10.77 -14.08
C ASP A 83 11.80 10.58 -15.58
N PHE A 84 10.85 9.71 -15.92
CA PHE A 84 10.42 9.50 -17.31
C PHE A 84 9.62 10.69 -17.87
N LEU A 85 8.73 11.30 -17.08
CA LEU A 85 7.96 12.47 -17.49
C LEU A 85 8.85 13.70 -17.69
N LEU A 86 9.80 13.93 -16.78
CA LEU A 86 10.79 15.01 -16.92
C LEU A 86 11.64 14.83 -18.18
N ARG A 87 12.00 13.59 -18.51
CA ARG A 87 12.71 13.27 -19.75
C ARG A 87 11.86 13.54 -21.00
N LEU A 88 10.60 13.12 -21.01
CA LEU A 88 9.67 13.36 -22.12
C LEU A 88 9.40 14.85 -22.36
N GLU A 89 9.26 15.66 -21.31
CA GLU A 89 9.10 17.11 -21.44
C GLU A 89 10.36 17.77 -22.02
N LYS A 90 11.54 17.29 -21.65
CA LYS A 90 12.82 17.77 -22.17
C LYS A 90 13.02 17.40 -23.64
N GLU A 91 12.61 16.20 -24.05
CA GLU A 91 12.62 15.77 -25.45
C GLU A 91 11.60 16.55 -26.31
N LYS A 92 10.41 16.87 -25.77
CA LYS A 92 9.42 17.73 -26.45
C LYS A 92 9.85 19.18 -26.66
N ARG A 93 10.71 19.74 -25.81
CA ARG A 93 11.23 21.11 -25.94
C ARG A 93 12.38 21.25 -26.94
N ASN A 94 13.03 20.14 -27.27
CA ASN A 94 14.23 20.10 -28.12
C ASN A 94 13.96 19.52 -29.52
N GLY A 95 12.69 19.27 -29.86
CA GLY A 95 12.24 18.78 -31.18
C GLY A 95 11.46 19.83 -31.94
#